data_AF-A0A2G1VB85-F1
#
_entry.id   AF-A0A2G1VB85-F1
#
_cell.length_a   1.000
_cell.length_b   1.000
_cell.length_c   1.000
_cell.angle_alpha   90.00
_cell.angle_beta   90.00
_cell.angle_gamma   90.00
#
_symmetry.space_group_name_H-M   'P 1'
#
loop_
_entity.id
_entity.type
_entity.pdbx_description
1 polymer ?
#
loop_
_entity_poly.entity_id
_entity_poly.type
_entity_poly.pdbx_seq_one_letter_code
_entity_poly.pdbx_strand_id
1 'polypeptide(L)'
;MIKSIALAALLVVLLVFLGFQYYITSVPDLEEPISVEETRFIERDNSLLVTLRGSEDRRFTVGLRGDIANKPEETALFFISNPDLVPYVYWPGLRSNDEKRVLELLEDLVENSTQDGAAFQIYTVLKNRN
;
A
#
# COMPACT_ATOMS: atom_id res chain seq x y z
N MET A 1 30.85 -14.85 -29.17
CA MET A 1 31.04 -14.37 -27.78
C MET A 1 30.15 -13.17 -27.43
N ILE A 2 30.09 -12.13 -28.26
CA ILE A 2 29.24 -10.93 -28.03
C ILE A 2 27.76 -11.26 -27.77
N LYS A 3 27.18 -12.22 -28.51
CA LYS A 3 25.78 -12.66 -28.29
C LYS A 3 25.52 -13.22 -26.89
N SER A 4 26.52 -13.88 -26.29
CA SER A 4 26.42 -14.43 -24.92
C SER A 4 26.49 -13.31 -23.87
N ILE A 5 27.34 -12.31 -24.11
CA ILE A 5 27.43 -11.11 -23.25
C ILE A 5 26.15 -10.30 -23.32
N ALA A 6 25.58 -10.11 -24.52
CA ALA A 6 24.31 -9.43 -24.71
C ALA A 6 23.16 -10.14 -23.99
N LEU A 7 23.12 -11.48 -24.05
CA LEU A 7 22.13 -12.28 -23.34
C LEU A 7 22.29 -12.17 -21.82
N ALA A 8 23.52 -12.28 -21.31
CA ALA A 8 23.81 -12.15 -19.89
C ALA A 8 23.43 -10.75 -19.37
N ALA A 9 23.79 -9.69 -20.12
CA ALA A 9 23.41 -8.32 -19.79
C ALA A 9 21.88 -8.15 -19.78
N LEU A 10 21.17 -8.70 -20.77
CA LEU A 10 19.72 -8.66 -20.82
C LEU A 10 19.08 -9.35 -19.61
N LEU A 11 19.59 -10.52 -19.21
CA LEU A 11 19.10 -11.21 -18.02
C LEU A 11 19.31 -10.40 -16.74
N VAL A 12 20.48 -9.77 -16.58
CA VAL A 12 20.75 -8.88 -15.44
C VAL A 12 19.77 -7.71 -15.42
N VAL A 13 19.54 -7.06 -16.56
CA VAL A 13 18.58 -5.95 -16.67
C VAL A 13 17.16 -6.39 -16.31
N LEU A 14 16.73 -7.56 -16.80
CA LEU A 14 15.41 -8.12 -16.46
C LEU A 14 15.27 -8.42 -14.96
N LEU A 15 16.32 -8.94 -14.33
CA LEU A 15 16.33 -9.19 -12.88
C LEU A 15 16.24 -7.88 -12.08
N VAL A 16 16.96 -6.84 -12.50
CA VAL A 16 16.86 -5.51 -11.88
C VAL A 16 15.44 -4.95 -12.01
N PHE A 17 14.81 -5.05 -13.18
CA PHE A 17 13.44 -4.60 -13.35
C PHE A 17 12.44 -5.40 -12.51
N LEU A 18 12.63 -6.73 -12.40
CA LEU A 18 11.77 -7.56 -11.58
C LEU A 18 11.90 -7.19 -10.09
N GLY A 19 13.13 -6.96 -9.60
CA GLY A 19 13.37 -6.53 -8.23
C GLY A 19 12.80 -5.14 -7.95
N PHE A 20 12.96 -4.21 -8.89
CA PHE A 20 12.41 -2.86 -8.77
C PHE A 20 10.87 -2.86 -8.78
N GLN A 21 10.26 -3.64 -9.67
CA GLN A 21 8.81 -3.82 -9.69
C GLN A 21 8.32 -4.39 -8.36
N TYR A 22 8.95 -5.45 -7.86
CA TYR A 22 8.60 -6.02 -6.56
C TYR A 22 8.68 -4.98 -5.45
N TYR A 23 9.75 -4.18 -5.43
CA TYR A 23 9.94 -3.13 -4.43
C TYR A 23 8.83 -2.07 -4.42
N ILE A 24 8.37 -1.61 -5.59
CA ILE A 24 7.33 -0.57 -5.67
C ILE A 24 5.89 -1.11 -5.53
N THR A 25 5.66 -2.40 -5.77
CA THR A 25 4.32 -3.02 -5.66
C THR A 25 4.11 -3.86 -4.42
N SER A 26 5.17 -4.15 -3.64
CA SER A 26 5.02 -4.87 -2.38
C SER A 26 4.48 -3.96 -1.28
N VAL A 27 3.63 -4.53 -0.43
CA VAL A 27 3.30 -3.93 0.87
C VAL A 27 4.58 -3.96 1.71
N PRO A 28 5.08 -2.81 2.19
CA PRO A 28 6.27 -2.77 3.02
C PRO A 28 5.97 -3.40 4.38
N ASP A 29 6.92 -4.17 4.89
CA ASP A 29 6.99 -4.49 6.31
C ASP A 29 7.50 -3.22 7.01
N LEU A 30 6.62 -2.51 7.70
CA LEU A 30 6.98 -1.27 8.39
C LEU A 30 7.42 -1.64 9.80
N GLU A 31 8.71 -1.46 10.10
CA GLU A 31 9.20 -1.63 11.46
C GLU A 31 8.51 -0.63 12.41
N GLU A 32 8.01 -1.16 13.53
CA GLU A 32 7.43 -0.37 14.60
C GLU A 32 8.44 0.65 15.16
N PRO A 33 7.99 1.84 15.62
CA PRO A 33 6.61 2.30 15.69
C PRO A 33 6.10 2.89 14.37
N ILE A 34 4.91 2.47 13.96
CA ILE A 34 4.19 3.03 12.82
C ILE A 34 3.33 4.20 13.31
N SER A 35 3.47 5.37 12.67
CA SER A 35 2.67 6.56 12.99
C SER A 35 1.85 7.01 11.78
N VAL A 36 0.66 7.56 12.02
CA VAL A 36 -0.12 8.22 10.98
C VAL A 36 0.45 9.63 10.77
N GLU A 37 1.04 9.86 9.61
CA GLU A 37 1.60 11.16 9.25
C GLU A 37 0.54 12.10 8.68
N GLU A 38 -0.31 11.60 7.79
CA GLU A 38 -1.29 12.43 7.10
C GLU A 38 -2.57 11.65 6.80
N THR A 39 -3.73 12.29 7.00
CA THR A 39 -5.02 11.77 6.53
C THR A 39 -5.62 12.78 5.56
N ARG A 40 -6.02 12.31 4.37
CA ARG A 40 -6.69 13.14 3.36
C ARG A 40 -7.99 12.51 2.93
N PHE A 41 -9.07 13.29 3.01
CA PHE A 41 -10.34 12.94 2.40
C PHE A 41 -10.51 13.75 1.11
N ILE A 42 -10.75 13.05 0.00
CA ILE A 42 -10.97 13.67 -1.30
C ILE A 42 -12.46 13.51 -1.64
N GLU A 43 -13.24 14.54 -1.33
CA GLU A 43 -14.70 14.58 -1.54
C GLU A 43 -15.11 14.26 -2.98
N ARG A 44 -14.29 14.68 -3.97
CA ARG A 44 -14.60 14.53 -5.40
C ARG A 44 -14.71 13.07 -5.85
N ASP A 45 -13.87 12.20 -5.28
CA ASP A 45 -13.78 10.78 -5.63
C ASP A 45 -14.19 9.87 -4.45
N ASN A 46 -14.78 10.47 -3.41
CA ASN A 46 -15.10 9.86 -2.12
C ASN A 46 -13.94 9.00 -1.56
N SER A 47 -12.70 9.45 -1.81
CA SER A 47 -11.51 8.65 -1.54
C SER A 47 -10.90 9.03 -0.19
N LEU A 48 -10.60 8.03 0.62
CA LEU A 48 -9.97 8.18 1.93
C LEU A 48 -8.52 7.72 1.83
N LEU A 49 -7.58 8.58 2.19
CA LEU A 49 -6.14 8.29 2.16
C LEU A 49 -5.53 8.47 3.54
N VAL A 50 -4.61 7.57 3.87
CA VAL A 50 -3.81 7.58 5.09
C VAL A 50 -2.37 7.33 4.71
N THR A 51 -1.50 8.27 5.05
CA THR A 51 -0.05 8.09 4.95
C THR A 51 0.48 7.65 6.30
N LEU A 52 1.06 6.46 6.32
CA LEU A 52 1.78 5.87 7.43
C LEU A 52 3.27 6.15 7.29
N ARG A 53 3.94 6.37 8.42
CA ARG A 53 5.38 6.55 8.52
C ARG A 53 5.95 5.55 9.52
N GLY A 54 6.82 4.67 9.03
CA GLY A 54 7.59 3.73 9.87
C GLY A 54 8.86 4.36 10.45
N SER A 55 9.57 3.61 11.28
CA SER A 55 10.77 4.04 12.02
C SER A 55 11.95 4.47 11.11
N GLU A 56 12.10 3.87 9.94
CA GLU A 56 13.14 4.19 8.94
C GLU A 56 12.78 5.37 8.00
N ASP A 57 11.84 6.23 8.40
CA ASP A 57 11.30 7.31 7.54
C ASP A 57 10.60 6.81 6.27
N ARG A 58 10.30 5.51 6.21
CA ARG A 58 9.57 4.90 5.10
C ARG A 58 8.12 5.32 5.16
N ARG A 59 7.69 6.04 4.13
CA ARG A 59 6.29 6.44 3.93
C ARG A 59 5.53 5.37 3.15
N PHE A 60 4.34 5.08 3.61
CA PHE A 60 3.41 4.18 2.96
C PHE A 60 2.02 4.80 2.96
N THR A 61 1.51 5.15 1.79
CA THR A 61 0.16 5.71 1.68
C THR A 61 -0.80 4.60 1.29
N VAL A 62 -1.81 4.35 2.11
CA VAL A 62 -2.93 3.45 1.82
C VAL A 62 -4.20 4.26 1.64
N GLY A 63 -5.07 3.85 0.72
CA GLY A 63 -6.35 4.51 0.54
C GLY A 63 -7.44 3.62 -0.04
N LEU A 64 -8.67 4.03 0.20
CA LEU A 64 -9.87 3.47 -0.42
C LEU A 64 -10.43 4.48 -1.40
N ARG A 65 -10.79 4.01 -2.60
CA ARG A 65 -11.51 4.78 -3.61
C ARG A 65 -12.90 4.18 -3.80
N GLY A 66 -13.92 5.02 -3.77
CA GLY A 66 -15.31 4.61 -3.97
C GLY A 66 -16.20 5.06 -2.82
N ASP A 67 -17.48 4.68 -2.84
CA ASP A 67 -18.43 5.13 -1.83
C ASP A 67 -18.32 4.34 -0.52
N ILE A 68 -17.44 4.80 0.37
CA ILE A 68 -17.22 4.19 1.70
C ILE A 68 -18.49 4.23 2.57
N ALA A 69 -19.34 5.25 2.39
CA ALA A 69 -20.50 5.47 3.26
C ALA A 69 -21.70 4.59 2.86
N ASN A 70 -21.97 4.45 1.56
CA ASN A 70 -23.17 3.72 1.09
C ASN A 70 -22.85 2.34 0.51
N LYS A 71 -21.63 2.12 0.00
CA LYS A 71 -21.24 0.87 -0.68
C LYS A 71 -19.79 0.47 -0.39
N PRO A 72 -19.44 0.20 0.88
CA PRO A 72 -18.07 -0.13 1.27
C PRO A 72 -17.54 -1.38 0.54
N GLU A 73 -18.38 -2.34 0.16
CA GLU A 73 -17.99 -3.53 -0.60
C GLU A 73 -17.52 -3.25 -2.03
N GLU A 74 -17.93 -2.14 -2.66
CA GLU A 74 -17.52 -1.74 -4.01
C GLU A 74 -16.25 -0.87 -3.99
N THR A 75 -15.68 -0.57 -2.81
CA THR A 75 -14.50 0.29 -2.68
C THR A 75 -13.22 -0.43 -3.10
N ALA A 76 -12.43 0.23 -3.95
CA ALA A 76 -11.15 -0.26 -4.41
C ALA A 76 -10.03 0.21 -3.46
N LEU A 77 -9.26 -0.76 -2.95
CA LEU A 77 -8.03 -0.48 -2.21
C LEU A 77 -6.93 -0.06 -3.19
N PHE A 78 -6.16 0.93 -2.80
CA PHE A 78 -4.90 1.27 -3.46
C PHE A 78 -3.86 1.63 -2.40
N PHE A 79 -2.59 1.50 -2.78
CA PHE A 79 -1.50 2.00 -1.96
C PHE A 79 -0.33 2.51 -2.80
N ILE A 80 0.52 3.29 -2.16
CA ILE A 80 1.76 3.86 -2.69
C ILE A 80 2.87 3.49 -1.72
N SER A 81 3.77 2.62 -2.18
CA SER A 81 4.96 2.22 -1.45
C SER A 81 6.10 3.19 -1.76
N ASN A 82 6.65 3.84 -0.72
CA ASN A 82 7.74 4.80 -0.82
C ASN A 82 7.49 5.93 -1.85
N PRO A 83 6.53 6.83 -1.59
CA PRO A 83 6.16 7.92 -2.50
C PRO A 83 7.33 8.86 -2.85
N ASP A 84 8.34 8.96 -1.99
CA ASP A 84 9.52 9.81 -2.22
C ASP A 84 10.45 9.26 -3.31
N LEU A 85 10.42 7.94 -3.54
CA LEU A 85 11.17 7.30 -4.62
C LEU A 85 10.35 7.29 -5.92
N VAL A 86 9.14 6.71 -5.86
CA VAL A 86 8.23 6.63 -7.00
C VAL A 86 6.79 6.78 -6.51
N PRO A 87 6.03 7.79 -6.96
CA PRO A 87 4.62 7.93 -6.62
C PRO A 87 3.74 7.00 -7.47
N TYR A 88 4.05 5.70 -7.44
CA TYR A 88 3.31 4.68 -8.19
C TYR A 88 2.09 4.21 -7.39
N VAL A 89 0.91 4.33 -7.99
CA VAL A 89 -0.34 3.86 -7.38
C VAL A 89 -0.59 2.41 -7.78
N TYR A 90 -0.47 1.51 -6.81
CA TYR A 90 -0.79 0.09 -7.01
C TYR A 90 -2.21 -0.23 -6.54
N TRP A 91 -2.90 -1.05 -7.34
CA TRP A 91 -4.28 -1.48 -7.11
C TRP A 91 -4.28 -2.99 -6.86
N PRO A 92 -4.18 -3.44 -5.60
CA PRO A 92 -4.27 -4.86 -5.30
C PRO A 92 -5.63 -5.42 -5.71
N GLY A 93 -5.65 -6.68 -6.14
CA GLY A 93 -6.90 -7.38 -6.44
C GLY A 93 -7.74 -7.58 -5.17
N LEU A 94 -9.07 -7.62 -5.34
CA LEU A 94 -10.00 -7.89 -4.24
C LEU A 94 -9.69 -9.26 -3.60
N ARG A 95 -9.54 -9.30 -2.28
CA ARG A 95 -9.17 -10.49 -1.48
C ARG A 95 -7.81 -11.10 -1.84
N SER A 96 -6.94 -10.32 -2.48
CA SER A 96 -5.58 -10.75 -2.78
C SER A 96 -4.71 -10.88 -1.52
N ASN A 97 -3.57 -11.57 -1.62
CA ASN A 97 -2.61 -11.65 -0.53
C ASN A 97 -2.04 -10.27 -0.16
N ASP A 98 -1.91 -9.37 -1.14
CA ASP A 98 -1.45 -7.99 -0.90
C ASP A 98 -2.47 -7.23 -0.04
N GLU A 99 -3.76 -7.38 -0.33
CA GLU A 99 -4.82 -6.82 0.50
C GLU A 99 -4.79 -7.36 1.94
N LYS A 100 -4.58 -8.67 2.12
CA LYS A 100 -4.45 -9.29 3.45
C LYS A 100 -3.28 -8.73 4.23
N ARG A 101 -2.13 -8.52 3.57
CA ARG A 101 -0.96 -7.88 4.19
C ARG A 101 -1.23 -6.44 4.61
N VAL A 102 -1.97 -5.68 3.80
CA VAL A 102 -2.39 -4.32 4.20
C VAL A 102 -3.34 -4.39 5.40
N LEU A 103 -4.25 -5.37 5.44
CA LEU A 103 -5.15 -5.57 6.57
C LEU A 103 -4.36 -5.89 7.86
N GLU A 104 -3.41 -6.82 7.80
CA GLU A 104 -2.51 -7.17 8.93
C GLU A 104 -1.76 -5.93 9.44
N LEU A 105 -1.15 -5.16 8.53
CA LEU A 105 -0.42 -3.93 8.89
C LEU A 105 -1.33 -2.88 9.56
N LEU A 106 -2.57 -2.74 9.10
CA LEU A 106 -3.55 -1.85 9.73
C LEU A 106 -4.10 -2.39 11.05
N GLU A 107 -4.18 -3.72 11.20
CA GLU A 107 -4.56 -4.38 12.45
C GLU A 107 -3.53 -4.07 13.54
N ASP A 108 -2.25 -4.29 13.26
CA ASP A 108 -1.14 -3.99 14.17
C ASP A 108 -1.14 -2.49 14.57
N LEU A 109 -1.43 -1.60 13.62
CA LEU A 109 -1.56 -0.17 13.89
C LEU A 109 -2.73 0.15 14.82
N VAL A 110 -3.90 -0.44 14.61
CA VAL A 110 -5.11 -0.21 15.43
C VAL A 110 -4.97 -0.84 16.82
N GLU A 111 -4.30 -1.99 16.94
CA GLU A 111 -4.03 -2.61 18.24
C GLU A 111 -3.04 -1.79 19.07
N ASN A 112 -1.98 -1.28 18.43
CA ASN A 112 -0.95 -0.49 19.10
C ASN A 112 -1.33 0.98 19.32
N SER A 113 -2.32 1.51 18.60
CA SER A 113 -2.73 2.90 18.71
C SER A 113 -4.25 3.03 18.75
N THR A 114 -4.78 3.70 19.78
CA THR A 114 -6.22 4.02 19.93
C THR A 114 -6.64 5.12 18.94
N GLN A 115 -6.36 4.92 17.65
CA GLN A 115 -6.65 5.91 16.62
C GLN A 115 -8.04 5.67 16.03
N ASP A 116 -9.05 6.30 16.66
CA ASP A 116 -10.34 6.57 16.04
C ASP A 116 -10.15 7.57 14.89
N GLY A 117 -9.85 7.07 13.68
CA GLY A 117 -9.51 7.92 12.54
C GLY A 117 -9.65 7.24 11.18
N ALA A 118 -9.13 7.88 10.14
CA ALA A 118 -9.19 7.38 8.76
C ALA A 118 -8.56 5.98 8.61
N ALA A 119 -7.50 5.67 9.35
CA ALA A 119 -6.87 4.35 9.35
C ALA A 119 -7.83 3.25 9.85
N PHE A 120 -8.55 3.53 10.93
CA PHE A 120 -9.56 2.62 11.49
C PHE A 120 -10.75 2.42 10.54
N GLN A 121 -11.16 3.47 9.82
CA GLN A 121 -12.20 3.35 8.80
C GLN A 121 -11.76 2.43 7.65
N ILE A 122 -10.54 2.61 7.15
CA ILE A 122 -9.98 1.72 6.11
C ILE A 122 -9.93 0.28 6.65
N TYR A 123 -9.36 0.07 7.83
CA TYR A 123 -9.30 -1.25 8.49
C TYR A 123 -10.69 -1.91 8.58
N THR A 124 -11.70 -1.18 9.05
CA THR A 124 -13.07 -1.71 9.21
C THR A 124 -13.67 -2.16 7.87
N VAL A 125 -13.47 -1.37 6.80
CA VAL A 125 -13.94 -1.75 5.45
C VAL A 125 -13.20 -3.00 4.96
N LEU A 126 -11.88 -3.08 5.14
CA LEU A 126 -11.08 -4.25 4.76
C LEU A 126 -11.42 -5.51 5.57
N LYS A 127 -11.74 -5.35 6.85
CA LYS A 127 -12.13 -6.45 7.74
C LYS A 127 -13.51 -6.99 7.40
N ASN A 128 -14.47 -6.12 7.04
CA ASN A 128 -15.83 -6.55 6.71
C ASN A 128 -15.94 -7.28 5.34
N ARG A 129 -14.95 -7.13 4.45
CA ARG A 129 -14.98 -7.73 3.09
C ARG A 129 -14.23 -9.07 2.96
N ASN A 130 -13.38 -9.40 3.93
CA ASN A 130 -12.62 -10.66 4.02
C ASN A 130 -13.27 -11.63 5.01
#